data_AF-A0A926VH78-F1
#
_entry.id   AF-A0A926VH78-F1
#
_cell.length_a   1.000
_cell.length_b   1.000
_cell.length_c   1.000
_cell.angle_alpha   90.00
_cell.angle_beta   90.00
_cell.angle_gamma   90.00
#
_symmetry.space_group_name_H-M   'P 1'
#
loop_
_entity.id
_entity.type
_entity.pdbx_description
1 polymer ?
#
loop_
_entity_poly.entity_id
_entity_poly.type
_entity_poly.pdbx_seq_one_letter_code
_entity_poly.pdbx_strand_id
1 'polypeptide(L)'
;MASTDEQFAQAANHWDLETLYTDLASVKGKRLTPVEKLHLRGLLCGYSPAEIAERLGKNAKGVETDLCATVYRYVKSLLDKCNEKIENWRKIAEWLEDAGYKSQSNAQVPVNSLLPGNSVVNITNINIEKDQIVFLINLRIPTSKVSDISIKDLNLDDNTTN
;
A
#
# COMPACT_ATOMS: atom_id res chain seq x y z
N MET A 1 6.09 -32.46 -0.81
CA MET A 1 6.29 -31.45 0.24
C MET A 1 6.23 -30.11 -0.45
N ALA A 2 5.18 -29.31 -0.20
CA ALA A 2 5.05 -28.00 -0.85
C ALA A 2 6.22 -27.11 -0.40
N SER A 3 6.91 -26.51 -1.37
CA SER A 3 8.01 -25.60 -1.12
C SER A 3 7.50 -24.49 -0.21
N THR A 4 8.11 -24.28 0.96
CA THR A 4 7.70 -23.24 1.92
C THR A 4 7.65 -21.84 1.31
N ASP A 5 8.29 -21.61 0.17
CA ASP A 5 8.25 -20.36 -0.60
C ASP A 5 6.87 -20.08 -1.24
N GLU A 6 6.09 -21.11 -1.56
CA GLU A 6 4.75 -21.00 -2.15
C GLU A 6 3.66 -20.70 -1.11
N GLN A 7 3.96 -20.86 0.18
CA GLN A 7 2.98 -20.54 1.22
C GLN A 7 2.72 -19.03 1.26
N PHE A 8 1.44 -18.67 1.35
CA PHE A 8 0.97 -17.28 1.37
C PHE A 8 1.27 -16.48 0.09
N ALA A 9 1.52 -17.15 -1.05
CA ALA A 9 1.78 -16.49 -2.33
C ALA A 9 0.64 -15.52 -2.76
N GLN A 10 -0.59 -15.78 -2.31
CA GLN A 10 -1.75 -14.92 -2.54
C GLN A 10 -1.58 -13.47 -2.02
N ALA A 11 -0.64 -13.21 -1.09
CA ALA A 11 -0.30 -11.86 -0.67
C ALA A 11 0.16 -10.99 -1.85
N ALA A 12 0.88 -11.58 -2.82
CA ALA A 12 1.39 -10.86 -3.98
C ALA A 12 0.29 -10.31 -4.91
N ASN A 13 -0.94 -10.81 -4.79
CA ASN A 13 -2.07 -10.32 -5.60
C ASN A 13 -2.66 -9.01 -5.08
N HIS A 14 -2.45 -8.71 -3.79
CA HIS A 14 -3.08 -7.58 -3.10
C HIS A 14 -2.07 -6.59 -2.53
N TRP A 15 -0.79 -6.93 -2.54
CA TRP A 15 0.27 -6.16 -1.91
C TRP A 15 1.46 -6.03 -2.83
N ASP A 16 2.05 -4.84 -2.86
CA ASP A 16 3.31 -4.61 -3.53
C ASP A 16 4.46 -5.13 -2.67
N LEU A 17 4.68 -6.45 -2.74
CA LEU A 17 5.71 -7.14 -1.97
C LEU A 17 7.13 -6.69 -2.35
N GLU A 18 7.36 -6.25 -3.59
CA GLU A 18 8.68 -5.84 -4.05
C GLU A 18 9.13 -4.57 -3.34
N THR A 19 8.26 -3.55 -3.35
CA THR A 19 8.50 -2.29 -2.65
C THR A 19 8.57 -2.53 -1.13
N LEU A 20 7.64 -3.31 -0.57
CA LEU A 20 7.65 -3.67 0.86
C LEU A 20 8.96 -4.32 1.31
N TYR A 21 9.48 -5.29 0.55
CA TYR A 21 10.74 -5.95 0.90
C TYR A 21 11.94 -5.02 0.78
N THR A 22 11.92 -4.11 -0.18
CA THR A 22 12.99 -3.14 -0.39
C THR A 22 13.03 -2.11 0.74
N ASP A 23 11.88 -1.59 1.12
CA ASP A 23 11.77 -0.59 2.19
C ASP A 23 12.08 -1.18 3.56
N LEU A 24 11.52 -2.37 3.86
CA LEU A 24 11.85 -3.07 5.10
C LEU A 24 13.33 -3.48 5.16
N ALA A 25 13.95 -3.83 4.03
CA ALA A 25 15.39 -4.12 3.98
C ALA A 25 16.24 -2.87 4.22
N SER A 26 15.78 -1.71 3.75
CA SER A 26 16.42 -0.42 3.96
C SER A 26 16.39 -0.04 5.44
N VAL A 27 15.24 -0.20 6.09
CA VAL A 27 15.07 0.06 7.54
C VAL A 27 15.86 -0.95 8.39
N LYS A 28 15.87 -2.22 8.00
CA LYS A 28 16.66 -3.26 8.66
C LYS A 28 18.18 -3.06 8.46
N GLY A 29 18.58 -2.35 7.41
CA GLY A 29 19.96 -2.22 6.94
C GLY A 29 20.54 -3.49 6.30
N LYS A 30 19.72 -4.51 6.08
CA LYS A 30 20.09 -5.82 5.48
C LYS A 30 18.90 -6.42 4.76
N ARG A 31 19.16 -7.35 3.83
CA ARG A 31 18.11 -8.11 3.13
C ARG A 31 17.24 -8.89 4.13
N LEU A 32 15.93 -8.92 3.88
CA LEU A 32 15.01 -9.77 4.62
C LEU A 32 15.32 -11.24 4.35
N THR A 33 15.32 -12.03 5.42
CA THR A 33 15.48 -13.49 5.35
C THR A 33 14.22 -14.12 4.74
N PRO A 34 14.33 -15.33 4.17
CA PRO A 34 13.16 -16.04 3.62
C PRO A 34 12.04 -16.22 4.66
N VAL A 35 12.39 -16.44 5.92
CA VAL A 35 11.44 -16.62 7.03
C VAL A 35 10.66 -15.34 7.32
N GLU A 36 11.35 -14.19 7.37
CA GLU A 36 10.70 -12.90 7.59
C GLU A 36 9.74 -12.55 6.45
N LYS A 37 10.15 -12.79 5.20
CA LYS A 37 9.29 -12.59 4.03
C LYS A 37 8.04 -13.47 4.12
N LEU A 38 8.22 -14.71 4.57
CA LEU A 38 7.13 -15.68 4.70
C LEU A 38 6.14 -15.30 5.80
N HIS A 39 6.64 -14.93 6.98
CA HIS A 39 5.79 -14.45 8.08
C HIS A 39 5.06 -13.16 7.70
N LEU A 40 5.73 -12.23 6.99
CA LEU A 40 5.08 -11.02 6.47
C LEU A 40 3.94 -11.37 5.50
N ARG A 41 4.17 -12.25 4.51
CA ARG A 41 3.11 -12.68 3.58
C ARG A 41 1.91 -13.29 4.33
N GLY A 42 2.18 -14.08 5.37
CA GLY A 42 1.13 -14.65 6.23
C GLY A 42 0.25 -13.56 6.87
N LEU A 43 0.87 -12.53 7.46
CA LEU A 43 0.15 -11.41 8.05
C LEU A 43 -0.65 -10.61 7.02
N LEU A 44 -0.05 -10.33 5.85
CA LEU A 44 -0.70 -9.60 4.76
C LEU A 44 -1.87 -10.35 4.13
N CYS A 45 -1.88 -11.69 4.21
CA CYS A 45 -3.03 -12.52 3.85
C CYS A 45 -4.15 -12.51 4.91
N GLY A 46 -3.95 -11.85 6.06
CA GLY A 46 -4.92 -11.83 7.15
C GLY A 46 -4.88 -13.05 8.06
N TYR A 47 -3.77 -13.79 8.12
CA TYR A 47 -3.57 -14.87 9.08
C TYR A 47 -2.97 -14.36 10.38
N SER A 48 -3.46 -14.85 11.50
CA SER A 48 -2.89 -14.61 12.82
C SER A 48 -1.55 -15.35 13.01
N PRO A 49 -0.70 -14.92 13.96
CA PRO A 49 0.54 -15.63 14.28
C PRO A 49 0.36 -17.12 14.57
N ALA A 50 -0.76 -17.50 15.20
CA ALA A 50 -1.11 -18.89 15.50
C ALA A 50 -1.42 -19.68 14.22
N GLU A 51 -2.22 -19.12 13.31
CA GLU A 51 -2.55 -19.74 12.01
C GLU A 51 -1.33 -19.85 11.10
N ILE A 52 -0.45 -18.84 11.12
CA ILE A 52 0.83 -18.88 10.40
C ILE A 52 1.69 -20.02 10.95
N ALA A 53 1.77 -20.16 12.27
CA ALA A 53 2.54 -21.22 12.90
C ALA A 53 2.00 -22.62 12.58
N GLU A 54 0.67 -22.80 12.61
CA GLU A 54 0.02 -24.06 12.24
C GLU A 54 0.37 -24.47 10.81
N ARG A 55 0.25 -23.54 9.85
CA ARG A 55 0.57 -23.79 8.43
C ARG A 55 2.04 -24.06 8.18
N LEU A 56 2.93 -23.49 8.99
CA LEU A 56 4.36 -23.72 8.93
C LEU A 56 4.81 -24.95 9.73
N GLY A 57 3.91 -25.62 10.47
CA GLY A 57 4.27 -26.69 11.40
C GLY A 57 5.20 -26.24 12.52
N LYS A 58 5.10 -24.97 12.93
CA LYS A 58 5.94 -24.32 13.96
C LYS A 58 5.14 -24.08 15.24
N ASN A 59 5.85 -23.76 16.31
CA ASN A 59 5.22 -23.34 17.57
C ASN A 59 4.69 -21.90 17.46
N ALA A 60 3.42 -21.69 17.83
CA ALA A 60 2.76 -20.38 17.79
C ALA A 60 3.52 -19.29 18.57
N LYS A 61 4.01 -19.60 19.79
CA LYS A 61 4.78 -18.64 20.60
C LYS A 61 6.10 -18.24 19.93
N GLY A 62 6.72 -19.18 19.21
CA GLY A 62 7.94 -18.93 18.46
C GLY A 62 7.72 -17.94 17.32
N VAL A 63 6.66 -18.16 16.52
CA VAL A 63 6.29 -17.26 15.41
C VAL A 63 5.88 -15.88 15.93
N GLU A 64 5.12 -15.81 17.02
CA GLU A 64 4.73 -14.54 17.63
C GLU A 64 5.94 -13.74 18.13
N THR A 65 6.87 -14.40 18.82
CA THR A 65 8.11 -13.75 19.29
C THR A 65 8.96 -13.27 18.12
N ASP A 66 9.08 -14.08 17.07
CA ASP A 66 9.82 -13.72 15.85
C ASP A 66 9.20 -12.52 15.15
N LEU A 67 7.88 -12.50 14.98
CA LEU A 67 7.13 -11.37 14.41
C LEU A 67 7.34 -10.08 15.20
N CYS A 68 7.26 -10.15 16.53
CA CYS A 68 7.51 -9.02 17.42
C CYS A 68 8.95 -8.48 17.29
N ALA A 69 9.94 -9.36 17.20
CA ALA A 69 11.35 -8.99 17.11
C ALA A 69 11.76 -8.49 15.70
N THR A 70 11.06 -8.95 14.67
CA THR A 70 11.40 -8.69 13.25
C THR A 70 10.36 -7.77 12.60
N VAL A 71 9.33 -8.34 11.99
CA VAL A 71 8.34 -7.64 11.14
C VAL A 71 7.74 -6.43 11.84
N TYR A 72 7.27 -6.59 13.09
CA TYR A 72 6.64 -5.51 13.83
C TYR A 72 7.60 -4.36 14.11
N ARG A 73 8.84 -4.69 14.46
CA ARG A 73 9.89 -3.70 14.68
C ARG A 73 10.20 -2.94 13.39
N TYR A 74 10.31 -3.65 12.27
CA TYR A 74 10.65 -3.05 10.98
C TYR A 74 9.55 -2.13 10.47
N VAL A 75 8.28 -2.56 10.56
CA VAL A 75 7.13 -1.74 10.15
C VAL A 75 7.01 -0.49 11.03
N LYS A 76 7.22 -0.61 12.35
CA LYS A 76 7.26 0.55 13.25
C LYS A 76 8.32 1.57 12.84
N SER A 77 9.54 1.10 12.56
CA SER A 77 10.62 1.97 12.14
C SER A 77 10.41 2.55 10.75
N LEU A 78 9.74 1.83 9.85
CA LEU A 78 9.41 2.30 8.50
C LEU A 78 8.38 3.44 8.52
N LEU A 79 7.39 3.36 9.39
CA LEU A 79 6.27 4.30 9.46
C LEU A 79 6.42 5.34 10.59
N ASP A 80 7.60 5.40 11.21
CA ASP A 80 7.89 6.23 12.39
C ASP A 80 6.89 6.06 13.56
N LYS A 81 6.37 4.84 13.73
CA LYS A 81 5.40 4.45 14.77
C LYS A 81 6.07 3.75 15.96
N CYS A 82 7.30 4.13 16.30
CA CYS A 82 8.09 3.45 17.34
C CYS A 82 7.40 3.46 18.72
N ASN A 83 6.69 4.53 19.05
CA ASN A 83 5.94 4.68 20.30
C ASN A 83 4.57 3.99 20.31
N GLU A 84 4.06 3.55 19.16
CA GLU A 84 2.71 2.97 19.09
C GLU A 84 2.74 1.48 19.49
N LYS A 85 1.88 1.06 20.42
CA LYS A 85 1.78 -0.34 20.82
C LYS A 85 0.95 -1.12 19.80
N ILE A 86 1.47 -2.25 19.33
CA ILE A 86 0.74 -3.17 18.48
C ILE A 86 0.01 -4.14 19.40
N GLU A 87 -1.26 -3.86 19.68
CA GLU A 87 -2.11 -4.73 20.50
C GLU A 87 -2.82 -5.80 19.66
N ASN A 88 -2.95 -5.55 18.35
CA ASN A 88 -3.55 -6.46 17.40
C ASN A 88 -2.64 -6.55 16.17
N TRP A 89 -2.30 -7.77 15.76
CA TRP A 89 -1.46 -8.02 14.58
C TRP A 89 -2.07 -7.42 13.30
N ARG A 90 -3.40 -7.27 13.24
CA ARG A 90 -4.12 -6.64 12.12
C ARG A 90 -3.68 -5.19 11.87
N LYS A 91 -3.26 -4.47 12.90
CA LYS A 91 -2.73 -3.11 12.76
C LYS A 91 -1.55 -3.03 11.79
N ILE A 92 -0.74 -4.09 11.69
CA ILE A 92 0.37 -4.11 10.74
C ILE A 92 -0.12 -4.03 9.30
N ALA A 93 -1.14 -4.81 8.96
CA ALA A 93 -1.74 -4.76 7.63
C ALA A 93 -2.40 -3.40 7.40
N GLU A 94 -3.17 -2.89 8.36
CA GLU A 94 -3.81 -1.56 8.27
C GLU A 94 -2.79 -0.44 8.04
N TRP A 95 -1.71 -0.39 8.82
CA TRP A 95 -0.68 0.64 8.65
C TRP A 95 0.05 0.56 7.30
N LEU A 96 0.27 -0.65 6.79
CA LEU A 96 0.88 -0.84 5.47
C LEU A 96 -0.10 -0.48 4.34
N GLU A 97 -1.40 -0.70 4.54
CA GLU A 97 -2.44 -0.24 3.62
C GLU A 97 -2.51 1.29 3.59
N ASP A 98 -2.53 1.95 4.75
CA ASP A 98 -2.52 3.42 4.86
C ASP A 98 -1.27 4.05 4.26
N ALA A 99 -0.13 3.34 4.34
CA ALA A 99 1.13 3.77 3.71
C ALA A 99 1.16 3.53 2.18
N GLY A 100 0.12 2.94 1.60
CA GLY A 100 -0.02 2.75 0.15
C GLY A 100 0.62 1.48 -0.40
N TYR A 101 1.04 0.53 0.45
CA TYR A 101 1.64 -0.73 -0.01
C TYR A 101 0.62 -1.77 -0.47
N LYS A 102 -0.64 -1.59 -0.11
CA LYS A 102 -1.69 -2.44 -0.64
C LYS A 102 -1.86 -2.06 -2.11
N SER A 103 -1.58 -3.01 -2.99
CA SER A 103 -1.83 -2.83 -4.41
C SER A 103 -3.29 -2.45 -4.51
N GLN A 104 -3.55 -1.22 -4.97
CA GLN A 104 -4.91 -0.84 -5.34
C GLN A 104 -5.38 -1.95 -6.24
N SER A 105 -6.41 -2.69 -5.77
CA SER A 105 -7.17 -3.51 -6.70
C SER A 105 -7.42 -2.57 -7.87
N ASN A 106 -7.01 -2.95 -9.07
CA ASN A 106 -7.51 -2.36 -10.29
C ASN A 106 -9.04 -2.57 -10.31
N ALA A 107 -9.78 -1.92 -9.40
CA ALA A 107 -10.90 -1.14 -9.83
C ALA A 107 -10.26 -0.20 -10.85
N GLN A 108 -10.23 -0.67 -12.10
CA GLN A 108 -10.23 0.23 -13.24
C GLN A 108 -11.41 1.12 -12.94
N VAL A 109 -11.18 2.24 -12.27
CA VAL A 109 -12.15 3.30 -12.17
C VAL A 109 -12.30 3.66 -13.64
N PRO A 110 -13.41 3.27 -14.32
CA PRO A 110 -13.50 3.46 -15.75
C PRO A 110 -13.24 4.94 -15.98
N VAL A 111 -12.38 5.32 -16.92
CA VAL A 111 -12.05 6.75 -17.12
C VAL A 111 -13.33 7.59 -17.29
N ASN A 112 -14.40 6.96 -17.81
CA ASN A 112 -15.77 7.46 -17.88
C ASN A 112 -16.44 7.85 -16.54
N SER A 113 -15.91 7.39 -15.41
CA SER A 113 -16.38 7.73 -14.06
C SER A 113 -15.52 8.82 -13.39
N LEU A 114 -14.31 9.08 -13.89
CA LEU A 114 -13.46 10.21 -13.47
C LEU A 114 -13.71 11.46 -14.30
N LEU A 115 -14.30 11.30 -15.48
CA LEU A 115 -14.65 12.40 -16.37
C LEU A 115 -16.17 12.59 -16.36
N PRO A 116 -16.68 13.83 -16.17
CA PRO A 116 -18.09 14.11 -16.46
C PRO A 116 -18.41 13.62 -17.87
N GLY A 117 -19.58 12.98 -18.06
CA GLY A 117 -19.98 12.18 -19.25
C GLY A 117 -19.97 12.88 -20.61
N ASN A 118 -19.46 14.11 -20.67
CA ASN A 118 -19.34 15.01 -21.81
C ASN A 118 -17.98 15.74 -21.84
N SER A 119 -16.97 15.25 -21.13
CA SER A 119 -15.60 15.78 -21.23
C SER A 119 -15.05 15.45 -22.61
N VAL A 120 -14.70 16.48 -23.37
CA VAL A 120 -14.14 16.36 -24.73
C VAL A 120 -12.69 16.80 -24.70
N VAL A 121 -11.80 15.93 -25.18
CA VAL A 121 -10.40 16.24 -25.44
C VAL A 121 -10.23 16.41 -26.93
N ASN A 122 -9.91 17.63 -27.37
CA ASN A 122 -9.56 17.87 -28.77
C ASN A 122 -8.06 18.04 -28.89
N ILE A 123 -7.42 17.09 -29.57
CA ILE A 123 -6.02 17.20 -29.99
C ILE A 123 -6.04 17.93 -31.33
N THR A 124 -5.65 19.20 -31.33
CA THR A 124 -5.78 20.06 -32.52
C THR A 124 -4.59 19.93 -33.46
N ASN A 125 -3.42 19.57 -32.93
CA ASN A 125 -2.21 19.40 -33.73
C ASN A 125 -1.30 18.36 -33.08
N ILE A 126 -0.78 17.43 -33.89
CA ILE A 126 0.26 16.49 -33.50
C ILE A 126 1.40 16.70 -34.49
N ASN A 127 2.59 17.02 -33.98
CA ASN A 127 3.81 17.16 -34.77
C ASN A 127 4.92 16.29 -34.17
N ILE A 128 5.88 15.88 -34.99
CA ILE A 128 7.09 15.20 -34.53
C ILE A 128 8.27 16.09 -34.90
N GLU A 129 8.95 16.63 -33.90
CA GLU A 129 10.09 17.52 -34.07
C GLU A 129 11.29 16.98 -33.30
N LYS A 130 12.41 16.73 -34.00
CA LYS A 130 13.70 16.33 -33.39
C LYS A 130 13.55 15.22 -32.33
N ASP A 131 12.96 14.09 -32.73
CA ASP A 131 12.67 12.92 -31.88
C ASP A 131 11.69 13.17 -30.72
N GLN A 132 10.96 14.30 -30.74
CA GLN A 132 9.93 14.61 -29.75
C GLN A 132 8.56 14.65 -30.42
N ILE A 133 7.58 14.02 -29.79
CA ILE A 133 6.17 14.16 -30.18
C ILE A 133 5.64 15.40 -29.46
N VAL A 134 5.32 16.43 -30.23
CA VAL A 134 4.76 17.69 -29.74
C VAL A 134 3.28 17.72 -30.13
N PHE A 135 2.40 17.83 -29.13
CA PHE A 135 0.98 18.01 -29.38
C PHE A 135 0.41 19.12 -28.50
N LEU A 136 -0.58 19.81 -29.03
CA LEU A 136 -1.32 20.85 -28.31
C LEU A 136 -2.68 20.28 -27.90
N ILE A 137 -2.96 20.26 -26.60
CA ILE A 137 -4.22 19.75 -26.06
C ILE A 137 -5.14 20.92 -25.74
N ASN A 138 -6.33 20.94 -26.35
CA ASN A 138 -7.43 21.75 -25.85
C ASN A 138 -8.36 20.85 -25.01
N LEU A 139 -8.31 21.05 -23.69
CA LEU A 139 -9.12 20.31 -22.73
C LEU A 139 -10.28 21.19 -22.26
N ARG A 140 -11.51 20.68 -22.42
CA ARG A 140 -12.72 21.33 -21.91
C ARG A 140 -13.42 20.42 -20.91
N ILE A 141 -13.36 20.78 -19.63
CA ILE A 141 -14.04 20.09 -18.55
C ILE A 141 -15.33 20.85 -18.22
N PRO A 142 -16.51 20.29 -18.52
CA PRO A 142 -17.77 20.89 -18.12
C PRO A 142 -17.92 20.79 -16.61
N THR A 143 -18.03 21.94 -15.94
CA THR A 143 -18.36 21.98 -14.51
C THR A 143 -19.87 21.99 -14.35
N SER A 144 -20.39 21.16 -13.45
CA SER A 144 -21.77 21.26 -12.98
C SER A 144 -21.98 22.66 -12.38
N LYS A 145 -23.19 23.22 -12.46
CA LYS A 145 -23.54 24.35 -11.58
C LYS A 145 -23.29 23.89 -10.14
N VAL A 146 -22.31 24.51 -9.50
CA VAL A 146 -21.95 24.27 -8.10
C VAL A 146 -23.19 24.56 -7.28
N SER A 147 -23.88 23.53 -6.83
CA SER A 147 -24.55 23.60 -5.53
C SER A 147 -23.43 23.36 -4.52
N ASP A 148 -23.24 24.31 -3.62
CA ASP A 148 -22.14 24.42 -2.67
C ASP A 148 -21.58 23.06 -2.23
N ILE A 149 -20.38 22.75 -2.71
CA ILE A 149 -19.58 21.68 -2.14
C ILE A 149 -19.17 22.18 -0.76
N SER A 150 -19.95 21.83 0.26
CA SER A 150 -19.56 22.00 1.65
C SER A 150 -18.37 21.06 1.88
N ILE A 151 -17.16 21.59 1.79
CA ILE A 151 -15.96 20.93 2.31
C ILE A 151 -16.10 20.92 3.84
N LYS A 152 -16.73 19.86 4.34
CA LYS A 152 -16.63 19.34 5.71
C LYS A 152 -16.04 17.95 5.50
N ASP A 153 -14.81 17.59 5.84
CA ASP A 153 -13.90 18.01 6.89
C ASP A 153 -12.48 17.84 6.35
N LEU A 154 -11.74 18.93 6.22
CA LEU A 154 -10.28 18.90 6.31
C LEU A 154 -9.95 19.77 7.51
N ASN A 155 -10.15 19.22 8.72
CA ASN A 155 -9.63 19.82 9.94
C ASN A 155 -8.10 19.67 9.92
N LEU A 156 -7.45 20.67 9.32
CA LEU A 156 -6.09 21.06 9.70
C LEU A 156 -6.25 21.94 10.95
N ASP A 157 -6.14 21.32 12.12
CA ASP A 157 -5.90 22.04 13.36
C ASP A 157 -4.49 22.64 13.31
N ASP A 158 -4.37 23.82 12.70
CA ASP A 158 -3.32 24.76 13.04
C ASP A 158 -3.69 25.39 14.39
N ASN A 159 -3.13 24.85 15.47
CA ASN A 159 -3.11 25.56 16.74
C ASN A 159 -1.71 26.13 16.95
N THR A 160 -1.50 27.32 16.40
CA THR A 160 -0.53 28.27 16.92
C THR A 160 -1.17 28.97 18.15
N THR A 161 -0.47 28.98 19.29
CA THR A 161 -0.11 30.17 20.10
C THR A 161 0.11 29.81 21.57
N ASN A 162 1.37 29.84 22.05
CA ASN A 162 1.84 30.86 23.00
C ASN A 162 3.36 30.82 23.15
#